data_AF-A0A3E0KDN0-F1
#
_entry.id   AF-A0A3E0KDN0-F1
#
_cell.length_a   1.000
_cell.length_b   1.000
_cell.length_c   1.000
_cell.angle_alpha   90.00
_cell.angle_beta   90.00
_cell.angle_gamma   90.00
#
_symmetry.space_group_name_H-M   'P 1'
#
loop_
_entity.id
_entity.type
_entity.pdbx_description
1 polymer ?
#
loop_
_entity_poly.entity_id
_entity_poly.type
_entity_poly.pdbx_seq_one_letter_code
_entity_poly.pdbx_strand_id
1 'polypeptide(L)'
;MKPAGSGRSWGARSLGLWPRIALETGGRLFVAALGCIVALGPASYAAGATQPAAPAQAGAGPAGPTVAAEAETWRVVVLDLETGEELWSAPARTGDPVWYTYTHSADKTPVESLMRVSPEGLVLELERYLWYGAGLEFRSDRGVVLEDGWVVVHAQRPIGRLVLRVAGTVEQAVIVGGQRTTLGELAAYGRRVALEVRP
;
A
#
# COMPACT_ATOMS: atom_id res chain seq x y z
N MET A 1 57.44 30.84 -5.28
CA MET A 1 57.76 30.10 -4.04
C MET A 1 56.47 29.68 -3.36
N LYS A 2 56.27 28.38 -3.12
CA LYS A 2 55.33 27.83 -2.11
C LYS A 2 56.05 27.81 -0.76
N PRO A 3 55.34 27.95 0.37
CA PRO A 3 54.89 26.77 1.14
C PRO A 3 53.38 26.84 1.46
N ALA A 4 52.61 25.74 1.49
CA ALA A 4 52.48 24.74 2.57
C ALA A 4 52.10 25.40 3.92
N GLY A 5 51.06 25.04 4.68
CA GLY A 5 50.17 23.88 4.72
C GLY A 5 49.75 23.69 6.20
N SER A 6 48.69 22.90 6.40
CA SER A 6 48.28 22.26 7.67
C SER A 6 47.49 23.07 8.70
N GLY A 7 46.40 22.45 9.18
CA GLY A 7 45.58 22.93 10.28
C GLY A 7 44.27 22.16 10.44
N ARG A 8 44.32 20.82 10.50
CA ARG A 8 43.18 20.01 10.97
C ARG A 8 43.21 19.94 12.49
N SER A 9 42.18 20.43 13.14
CA SER A 9 41.76 19.98 14.47
C SER A 9 40.26 20.22 14.64
N TRP A 10 39.44 19.18 14.52
CA TRP A 10 38.10 19.17 15.11
C TRP A 10 38.12 18.16 16.25
N GLY A 11 37.92 18.69 17.45
CA GLY A 11 38.04 17.98 18.70
C GLY A 11 36.94 16.95 18.87
N ALA A 12 37.34 15.79 19.38
CA ALA A 12 36.48 14.85 20.05
C ALA A 12 36.03 15.41 21.41
N ARG A 13 34.73 15.63 21.60
CA ARG A 13 33.96 15.65 22.87
C ARG A 13 32.49 15.47 22.45
N SER A 14 31.61 14.67 23.06
CA SER A 14 31.61 13.97 24.34
C SER A 14 30.51 12.91 24.30
N LEU A 15 30.85 11.73 24.81
CA LEU A 15 29.92 10.72 25.31
C LEU A 15 29.04 11.32 26.41
N GLY A 16 27.74 11.02 26.41
CA GLY A 16 26.87 11.41 27.52
C GLY A 16 25.41 11.01 27.35
N LEU A 17 25.06 9.88 27.98
CA LEU A 17 23.80 9.62 28.70
C LEU A 17 22.51 9.48 27.87
N TRP A 18 22.26 8.26 27.40
CA TRP A 18 20.90 7.76 27.17
C TRP A 18 20.37 7.15 28.48
N PRO A 19 19.19 7.56 28.99
CA PRO A 19 18.59 6.93 30.15
C PRO A 19 18.04 5.55 29.80
N ARG A 20 18.20 4.66 30.77
CA ARG A 20 17.84 3.24 30.73
C ARG A 20 16.32 3.03 30.77
N ILE A 21 15.93 1.97 30.08
CA ILE A 21 14.66 1.24 30.11
C ILE A 21 14.16 1.03 31.54
N ALA A 22 12.90 1.36 31.79
CA ALA A 22 12.10 0.81 32.88
C ALA A 22 11.00 -0.06 32.27
N LEU A 23 11.15 -1.37 32.42
CA LEU A 23 10.15 -2.37 32.10
C LEU A 23 9.39 -2.64 33.40
N GLU A 24 8.14 -2.19 33.52
CA GLU A 24 7.29 -2.55 34.65
C GLU A 24 6.49 -3.82 34.34
N THR A 25 6.72 -4.82 35.18
CA THR A 25 6.04 -6.10 35.30
C THR A 25 4.83 -5.96 36.24
N GLY A 26 3.69 -6.51 35.83
CA GLY A 26 2.52 -6.75 36.69
C GLY A 26 1.25 -6.78 35.83
N GLY A 27 0.57 -7.89 35.55
CA GLY A 27 0.27 -9.02 36.42
C GLY A 27 -1.13 -8.82 37.00
N ARG A 28 -2.16 -9.42 36.39
CA ARG A 28 -3.33 -9.97 37.10
C ARG A 28 -4.26 -10.76 36.16
N LEU A 29 -4.49 -11.99 36.58
CA LEU A 29 -5.44 -12.96 36.07
C LEU A 29 -6.88 -12.44 36.19
N PHE A 30 -7.73 -12.79 35.23
CA PHE A 30 -9.14 -13.08 35.48
C PHE A 30 -9.48 -14.42 34.84
N VAL A 31 -9.75 -15.39 35.71
CA VAL A 31 -10.30 -16.71 35.39
C VAL A 31 -11.72 -16.74 35.95
N ALA A 32 -12.53 -17.56 35.27
CA ALA A 32 -13.82 -18.13 35.67
C ALA A 32 -15.07 -17.33 35.32
N ALA A 33 -16.19 -17.94 34.95
CA ALA A 33 -16.54 -19.29 34.48
C ALA A 33 -18.09 -19.30 34.38
N LEU A 34 -18.63 -20.31 33.68
CA LEU A 34 -20.05 -20.73 33.66
C LEU A 34 -21.03 -19.75 32.99
N GLY A 35 -21.97 -20.17 32.17
CA GLY A 35 -22.48 -21.50 31.87
C GLY A 35 -23.92 -21.37 31.33
N CYS A 36 -24.48 -22.51 30.95
CA CYS A 36 -25.89 -22.76 30.62
C CYS A 36 -26.31 -22.67 29.14
N ILE A 37 -26.21 -23.85 28.55
CA ILE A 37 -27.06 -24.49 27.54
C ILE A 37 -28.56 -24.16 27.76
N VAL A 38 -29.29 -23.83 26.69
CA VAL A 38 -30.63 -24.39 26.38
C VAL A 38 -30.78 -24.52 24.87
N ALA A 39 -31.27 -25.69 24.45
CA ALA A 39 -31.46 -26.13 23.09
C ALA A 39 -32.90 -25.90 22.60
N LEU A 40 -33.06 -25.93 21.27
CA LEU A 40 -34.19 -26.42 20.47
C LEU A 40 -35.54 -25.68 20.49
N GLY A 41 -36.00 -25.35 19.26
CA GLY A 41 -37.42 -25.39 18.91
C GLY A 41 -37.88 -24.29 17.93
N PRO A 42 -38.28 -24.62 16.69
CA PRO A 42 -38.80 -23.65 15.73
C PRO A 42 -40.30 -23.46 15.94
N ALA A 43 -40.78 -22.21 15.89
CA ALA A 43 -42.20 -21.91 15.83
C ALA A 43 -42.47 -21.07 14.58
N SER A 44 -43.10 -21.75 13.63
CA SER A 44 -43.66 -21.27 12.38
C SER A 44 -44.51 -20.00 12.56
N TYR A 45 -44.28 -19.00 11.72
CA TYR A 45 -45.27 -17.97 11.43
C TYR A 45 -45.75 -18.17 10.00
N ALA A 46 -46.97 -18.67 9.85
CA ALA A 46 -47.72 -18.65 8.61
C ALA A 46 -48.86 -17.63 8.78
N ALA A 47 -49.01 -16.72 7.82
CA ALA A 47 -50.27 -16.19 7.27
C ALA A 47 -50.08 -14.74 6.79
N GLY A 48 -50.47 -14.49 5.55
CA GLY A 48 -50.71 -13.14 5.06
C GLY A 48 -50.45 -12.96 3.57
N ALA A 49 -51.48 -13.15 2.76
CA ALA A 49 -51.54 -12.88 1.32
C ALA A 49 -50.97 -11.48 0.98
N THR A 50 -50.44 -11.20 -0.21
CA THR A 50 -51.20 -11.08 -1.46
C THR A 50 -50.21 -10.80 -2.60
N GLN A 51 -50.22 -11.60 -3.67
CA GLN A 51 -49.59 -11.24 -4.95
C GLN A 51 -50.52 -10.29 -5.72
N PRO A 52 -49.97 -9.27 -6.40
CA PRO A 52 -50.55 -8.83 -7.66
C PRO A 52 -49.58 -9.00 -8.84
N ALA A 53 -50.24 -9.27 -9.96
CA ALA A 53 -49.78 -9.59 -11.30
C ALA A 53 -48.59 -8.78 -11.86
N ALA A 54 -47.73 -9.50 -12.58
CA ALA A 54 -46.89 -8.96 -13.63
C ALA A 54 -47.74 -8.45 -14.81
N PRO A 55 -47.27 -7.40 -15.51
CA PRO A 55 -47.30 -7.48 -16.96
C PRO A 55 -46.03 -6.97 -17.65
N ALA A 56 -45.94 -7.42 -18.91
CA ALA A 56 -45.15 -6.88 -20.02
C ALA A 56 -43.65 -7.23 -20.08
N GLN A 57 -43.38 -8.31 -20.82
CA GLN A 57 -42.13 -8.51 -21.53
C GLN A 57 -41.89 -7.34 -22.49
N ALA A 58 -40.90 -6.50 -22.20
CA ALA A 58 -40.31 -5.57 -23.14
C ALA A 58 -39.15 -6.27 -23.87
N GLY A 59 -39.08 -6.05 -25.18
CA GLY A 59 -38.40 -6.91 -26.13
C GLY A 59 -36.90 -7.12 -25.91
N ALA A 60 -36.48 -8.36 -26.15
CA ALA A 60 -35.12 -8.70 -26.46
C ALA A 60 -34.75 -8.07 -27.81
N GLY A 61 -34.18 -6.87 -27.78
CA GLY A 61 -33.33 -6.41 -28.88
C GLY A 61 -32.11 -7.33 -28.96
N PRO A 62 -31.61 -7.67 -30.17
CA PRO A 62 -30.41 -8.48 -30.29
C PRO A 62 -29.29 -7.73 -29.58
N ALA A 63 -28.74 -8.35 -28.53
CA ALA A 63 -27.47 -7.98 -27.96
C ALA A 63 -26.47 -7.90 -29.13
N GLY A 64 -26.10 -6.68 -29.51
CA GLY A 64 -24.94 -6.49 -30.36
C GLY A 64 -23.77 -7.25 -29.75
N PRO A 65 -22.85 -7.80 -30.55
CA PRO A 65 -21.73 -8.53 -30.00
C PRO A 65 -21.04 -7.62 -29.00
N THR A 66 -21.12 -7.97 -27.72
CA THR A 66 -20.13 -7.55 -26.74
C THR A 66 -18.85 -8.14 -27.26
N VAL A 67 -18.13 -7.35 -28.06
CA VAL A 67 -16.74 -7.62 -28.38
C VAL A 67 -16.09 -7.64 -27.02
N ALA A 68 -15.87 -8.84 -26.49
CA ALA A 68 -15.00 -9.05 -25.35
C ALA A 68 -13.68 -8.43 -25.80
N ALA A 69 -13.43 -7.20 -25.34
CA ALA A 69 -12.17 -6.54 -25.56
C ALA A 69 -11.11 -7.55 -25.10
N GLU A 70 -10.24 -7.97 -26.02
CA GLU A 70 -9.08 -8.79 -25.67
C GLU A 70 -8.41 -8.04 -24.51
N ALA A 71 -8.50 -8.62 -23.31
CA ALA A 71 -7.94 -7.99 -22.13
C ALA A 71 -6.43 -8.01 -22.34
N GLU A 72 -5.88 -6.88 -22.79
CA GLU A 72 -4.44 -6.68 -22.88
C GLU A 72 -3.85 -7.13 -21.54
N THR A 73 -3.03 -8.16 -21.62
CA THR A 73 -2.44 -8.77 -20.44
C THR A 73 -1.24 -7.93 -20.10
N TRP A 74 -1.38 -7.10 -19.08
CA TRP A 74 -0.29 -6.31 -18.54
C TRP A 74 0.38 -7.10 -17.41
N ARG A 75 1.59 -6.69 -17.05
CA ARG A 75 2.23 -7.08 -15.81
C ARG A 75 2.86 -5.88 -15.14
N VAL A 76 2.89 -5.92 -13.82
CA VAL A 76 3.66 -4.99 -13.00
C VAL A 76 4.97 -5.68 -12.67
N VAL A 77 6.08 -4.99 -12.90
CA VAL A 77 7.43 -5.54 -12.73
C VAL A 77 8.24 -4.69 -11.76
N VAL A 78 9.12 -5.34 -10.99
CA VAL A 78 10.19 -4.69 -10.25
C VAL A 78 11.49 -4.93 -10.99
N LEU A 79 12.15 -3.84 -11.41
CA LEU A 79 13.38 -3.89 -12.19
C LEU A 79 14.54 -3.37 -11.37
N ASP A 80 15.67 -4.06 -11.42
CA ASP A 80 16.96 -3.50 -11.01
C ASP A 80 17.37 -2.43 -12.04
N LEU A 81 17.49 -1.17 -11.63
CA LEU A 81 17.80 -0.07 -12.56
C LEU A 81 19.26 -0.02 -13.02
N GLU A 82 20.12 -0.82 -12.42
CA GLU A 82 21.54 -0.84 -12.71
C GLU A 82 21.95 -2.07 -13.54
N THR A 83 21.27 -3.21 -13.39
CA THR A 83 21.46 -4.37 -14.30
C THR A 83 20.42 -4.43 -15.41
N GLY A 84 19.24 -3.81 -15.23
CA GLY A 84 18.09 -3.97 -16.10
C GLY A 84 17.33 -5.29 -15.90
N GLU A 85 17.70 -6.08 -14.89
CA GLU A 85 17.07 -7.36 -14.57
C GLU A 85 15.66 -7.18 -14.00
N GLU A 86 14.73 -8.03 -14.44
CA GLU A 86 13.41 -8.15 -13.84
C GLU A 86 13.51 -9.05 -12.60
N LEU A 87 13.44 -8.43 -11.41
CA LEU A 87 13.58 -9.12 -10.13
C LEU A 87 12.28 -9.82 -9.70
N TRP A 88 11.14 -9.26 -10.13
CA TRP A 88 9.82 -9.78 -9.79
C TRP A 88 8.77 -9.28 -10.79
N SER A 89 7.72 -10.07 -11.00
CA SER A 89 6.55 -9.65 -11.76
C SER A 89 5.25 -10.30 -11.29
N ALA A 90 4.15 -9.58 -11.54
CA ALA A 90 2.78 -10.04 -11.31
C ALA A 90 1.88 -9.64 -12.48
N PRO A 91 0.97 -10.52 -12.94
CA PRO A 91 -0.02 -10.16 -13.95
C PRO A 91 -0.96 -9.07 -13.40
N ALA A 92 -1.40 -8.20 -14.31
CA ALA A 92 -2.32 -7.11 -14.02
C ALA A 92 -3.15 -6.76 -15.26
N ARG A 93 -4.21 -6.00 -15.04
CA ARG A 93 -5.06 -5.41 -16.07
C ARG A 93 -5.12 -3.90 -15.89
N THR A 94 -5.46 -3.19 -16.95
CA THR A 94 -5.75 -1.74 -16.85
C THR A 94 -6.79 -1.47 -15.76
N GLY A 95 -6.49 -0.54 -14.86
CA GLY A 95 -7.32 -0.20 -13.70
C GLY A 95 -7.05 -1.05 -12.45
N ASP A 96 -6.25 -2.12 -12.53
CA ASP A 96 -5.90 -2.90 -11.34
C ASP A 96 -5.12 -2.04 -10.34
N PRO A 97 -5.40 -2.22 -9.03
CA PRO A 97 -4.69 -1.52 -7.98
C PRO A 97 -3.28 -2.09 -7.81
N VAL A 98 -2.32 -1.19 -7.64
CA VAL A 98 -0.94 -1.47 -7.27
C VAL A 98 -0.66 -0.72 -5.98
N TRP A 99 -0.42 -1.47 -4.90
CA TRP A 99 -0.06 -0.87 -3.61
C TRP A 99 1.44 -0.91 -3.41
N TYR A 100 1.99 0.20 -2.99
CA TYR A 100 3.32 0.27 -2.40
C TYR A 100 3.18 0.70 -0.94
N THR A 101 3.70 -0.12 -0.03
CA THR A 101 3.57 0.10 1.42
C THR A 101 4.95 0.09 2.07
N TYR A 102 5.22 1.03 2.97
CA TYR A 102 6.44 1.03 3.76
C TYR A 102 6.23 1.61 5.15
N THR A 103 7.15 1.33 6.07
CA THR A 103 7.17 1.99 7.39
C THR A 103 8.13 3.18 7.35
N HIS A 104 7.66 4.38 7.72
CA HIS A 104 8.49 5.56 7.83
C HIS A 104 9.57 5.35 8.90
N SER A 105 10.84 5.47 8.53
CA SER A 105 11.94 5.02 9.41
C SER A 105 12.11 5.85 10.68
N ALA A 106 11.74 7.14 10.65
CA ALA A 106 11.80 8.05 11.79
C ALA A 106 10.59 7.87 12.72
N ASP A 107 9.39 7.93 12.16
CA ASP A 107 8.15 7.98 12.95
C ASP A 107 7.57 6.59 13.23
N LYS A 108 8.12 5.55 12.58
CA LYS A 108 7.66 4.16 12.68
C LYS A 108 6.18 3.97 12.34
N THR A 109 5.64 4.87 11.52
CA THR A 109 4.25 4.83 11.04
C THR A 109 4.17 4.27 9.62
N PRO A 110 3.09 3.57 9.27
CA PRO A 110 2.87 3.10 7.91
C PRO A 110 2.62 4.26 6.94
N VAL A 111 3.07 4.08 5.71
CA VAL A 111 2.77 4.89 4.54
C VAL A 111 2.33 3.97 3.42
N GLU A 112 1.28 4.35 2.72
CA GLU A 112 0.72 3.56 1.62
C GLU A 112 0.42 4.44 0.41
N SER A 113 0.96 4.05 -0.74
CA SER A 113 0.68 4.67 -2.03
C SER A 113 -0.17 3.71 -2.86
N LEU A 114 -1.33 4.17 -3.32
CA LEU A 114 -2.20 3.45 -4.24
C LEU A 114 -2.01 4.01 -5.64
N MET A 115 -1.66 3.12 -6.57
CA MET A 115 -1.55 3.42 -7.99
C MET A 115 -2.50 2.53 -8.80
N ARG A 116 -2.80 2.95 -10.03
CA ARG A 116 -3.49 2.17 -11.04
C ARG A 116 -2.57 1.84 -12.18
N VAL A 117 -2.77 0.65 -12.73
CA VAL A 117 -2.21 0.26 -14.02
C VAL A 117 -2.92 1.02 -15.15
N SER A 118 -2.17 1.68 -16.02
CA SER A 118 -2.65 2.19 -17.31
C SER A 118 -1.69 1.76 -18.43
N PRO A 119 -2.12 1.83 -19.70
CA PRO A 119 -1.26 1.57 -20.86
C PRO A 119 0.00 2.46 -20.90
N GLU A 120 -0.07 3.67 -20.35
CA GLU A 120 1.03 4.64 -20.27
C GLU A 120 1.92 4.45 -19.02
N GLY A 121 1.57 3.50 -18.15
CA GLY A 121 2.32 3.19 -16.92
C GLY A 121 1.47 3.32 -15.67
N LEU A 122 2.11 3.66 -14.56
CA LEU A 122 1.44 3.86 -13.27
C LEU A 122 0.80 5.25 -13.17
N VAL A 123 -0.43 5.28 -12.67
CA VAL A 123 -1.12 6.51 -12.25
C VAL A 123 -1.25 6.46 -10.74
N LEU A 124 -0.62 7.39 -10.02
CA LEU A 124 -0.88 7.56 -8.60
C LEU A 124 -2.35 7.96 -8.44
N GLU A 125 -3.04 7.42 -7.44
CA GLU A 125 -4.40 7.83 -7.07
C GLU A 125 -4.43 8.54 -5.73
N LEU A 126 -3.74 7.96 -4.74
CA LEU A 126 -3.61 8.54 -3.42
C LEU A 126 -2.34 8.05 -2.73
N GLU A 127 -1.94 8.81 -1.72
CA GLU A 127 -1.01 8.39 -0.68
C GLU A 127 -1.66 8.64 0.67
N ARG A 128 -1.45 7.74 1.64
CA ARG A 128 -1.95 7.91 3.00
C ARG A 128 -0.90 7.59 4.05
N TYR A 129 -0.96 8.34 5.15
CA TYR A 129 -0.04 8.22 6.28
C TYR A 129 -0.69 8.66 7.59
N LEU A 130 -0.25 8.10 8.72
CA LEU A 130 -0.79 8.44 10.05
C LEU A 130 -0.30 9.79 10.59
N TRP A 131 0.78 10.32 10.04
CA TRP A 131 1.32 11.61 10.46
C TRP A 131 1.89 12.39 9.28
N TYR A 132 1.55 13.67 9.22
CA TYR A 132 1.95 14.59 8.16
C TYR A 132 3.38 15.11 8.41
N GLY A 133 4.38 14.38 7.92
CA GLY A 133 5.80 14.70 8.07
C GLY A 133 6.45 15.28 6.80
N ALA A 134 7.74 15.62 6.91
CA ALA A 134 8.54 16.04 5.77
C ALA A 134 8.83 14.86 4.82
N GLY A 135 8.72 15.09 3.50
CA GLY A 135 9.03 14.09 2.48
C GLY A 135 7.85 13.21 2.04
N LEU A 136 6.64 13.50 2.53
CA LEU A 136 5.39 12.85 2.09
C LEU A 136 4.72 13.67 0.99
N GLU A 137 3.84 13.04 0.20
CA GLU A 137 3.06 13.74 -0.82
C GLU A 137 2.31 14.92 -0.20
N PHE A 138 2.44 16.11 -0.81
CA PHE A 138 1.76 17.34 -0.40
C PHE A 138 1.09 17.99 -1.60
N ARG A 139 -0.14 18.44 -1.40
CA ARG A 139 -0.82 19.35 -2.33
C ARG A 139 -1.41 20.53 -1.57
N SER A 140 -1.31 21.71 -2.17
CA SER A 140 -1.92 22.94 -1.66
C SER A 140 -3.41 23.09 -2.01
N ASP A 141 -3.94 22.21 -2.86
CA ASP A 141 -5.35 22.16 -3.23
C ASP A 141 -6.15 21.20 -2.32
N ARG A 142 -7.46 21.03 -2.60
CA ARG A 142 -8.41 20.26 -1.76
C ARG A 142 -8.18 18.74 -1.73
N GLY A 143 -7.00 18.26 -2.16
CA GLY A 143 -6.68 16.83 -2.22
C GLY A 143 -6.34 16.18 -0.88
N VAL A 144 -6.15 16.96 0.19
CA VAL A 144 -5.78 16.44 1.52
C VAL A 144 -7.01 16.34 2.41
N VAL A 145 -7.31 15.14 2.91
CA VAL A 145 -8.43 14.85 3.83
C VAL A 145 -7.96 14.00 5.00
N LEU A 146 -8.74 14.01 6.09
CA LEU A 146 -8.55 13.11 7.23
C LEU A 146 -9.65 12.04 7.20
N GLU A 147 -9.28 10.78 7.04
CA GLU A 147 -10.20 9.64 6.93
C GLU A 147 -9.73 8.51 7.85
N ASP A 148 -10.58 8.07 8.79
CA ASP A 148 -10.29 6.95 9.71
C ASP A 148 -8.93 7.04 10.42
N GLY A 149 -8.50 8.26 10.77
CA GLY A 149 -7.22 8.52 11.42
C GLY A 149 -6.01 8.59 10.49
N TRP A 150 -6.22 8.50 9.17
CA TRP A 150 -5.21 8.70 8.14
C TRP A 150 -5.31 10.09 7.54
N VAL A 151 -4.17 10.72 7.31
CA VAL A 151 -4.10 11.80 6.32
C VAL A 151 -4.02 11.14 4.95
N VAL A 152 -5.00 11.43 4.10
CA VAL A 152 -5.08 10.91 2.73
C VAL A 152 -4.88 12.08 1.78
N VAL A 153 -3.94 11.92 0.85
CA VAL A 153 -3.65 12.87 -0.22
C VAL A 153 -4.05 12.24 -1.54
N HIS A 154 -5.18 12.67 -2.09
CA HIS A 154 -5.62 12.29 -3.41
C HIS A 154 -4.78 13.00 -4.46
N ALA A 155 -4.19 12.21 -5.36
CA ALA A 155 -3.34 12.68 -6.41
C ALA A 155 -3.61 11.83 -7.65
N GLN A 156 -4.56 12.22 -8.50
CA GLN A 156 -4.78 11.62 -9.83
C GLN A 156 -3.66 12.08 -10.78
N ARG A 157 -2.48 11.48 -10.65
CA ARG A 157 -1.26 11.95 -11.32
C ARG A 157 -0.59 10.79 -12.07
N PRO A 158 -0.47 10.87 -13.40
CA PRO A 158 0.39 9.95 -14.15
C PRO A 158 1.83 10.07 -13.66
N ILE A 159 2.42 8.96 -13.24
CA ILE A 159 3.82 8.88 -12.83
C ILE A 159 4.66 8.01 -13.78
N GLY A 160 4.01 7.16 -14.58
CA GLY A 160 4.65 6.26 -15.54
C GLY A 160 5.34 5.08 -14.85
N ARG A 161 6.34 5.39 -14.01
CA ARG A 161 7.04 4.43 -13.16
C ARG A 161 7.37 5.01 -11.79
N LEU A 162 7.47 4.14 -10.80
CA LEU A 162 7.89 4.52 -9.46
C LEU A 162 9.32 4.04 -9.21
N VAL A 163 10.26 4.98 -9.10
CA VAL A 163 11.67 4.68 -8.78
C VAL A 163 11.87 4.73 -7.27
N LEU A 164 12.38 3.63 -6.72
CA LEU A 164 12.57 3.43 -5.28
C LEU A 164 14.02 3.08 -4.98
N ARG A 165 14.44 3.38 -3.76
CA ARG A 165 15.69 2.87 -3.19
C ARG A 165 15.35 1.85 -2.12
N VAL A 166 16.02 0.69 -2.17
CA VAL A 166 15.82 -0.38 -1.20
C VAL A 166 16.35 0.05 0.17
N ALA A 167 15.48 0.04 1.16
CA ALA A 167 15.76 0.34 2.55
C ALA A 167 16.24 -0.92 3.28
N GLY A 168 17.13 -0.74 4.26
CA GLY A 168 17.73 -1.85 5.02
C GLY A 168 17.17 -2.01 6.42
N THR A 169 16.34 -1.08 6.88
CA THR A 169 15.87 -0.98 8.27
C THR A 169 14.36 -1.02 8.39
N VAL A 170 13.63 -0.99 7.27
CA VAL A 170 12.18 -1.01 7.22
C VAL A 170 11.74 -1.86 6.04
N GLU A 171 10.59 -2.51 6.19
CA GLU A 171 9.98 -3.25 5.11
C GLU A 171 9.40 -2.29 4.07
N GLN A 172 9.63 -2.62 2.80
CA GLN A 172 9.03 -1.97 1.63
C GLN A 172 8.40 -3.06 0.79
N ALA A 173 7.08 -3.02 0.61
CA ALA A 173 6.36 -4.07 -0.09
C ALA A 173 5.55 -3.53 -1.27
N VAL A 174 5.45 -4.36 -2.29
CA VAL A 174 4.63 -4.14 -3.48
C VAL A 174 3.55 -5.22 -3.51
N ILE A 175 2.30 -4.81 -3.79
CA ILE A 175 1.15 -5.72 -3.85
C ILE A 175 0.37 -5.48 -5.14
N VAL A 176 0.15 -6.55 -5.92
CA VAL A 176 -0.56 -6.53 -7.20
C VAL A 176 -1.40 -7.80 -7.30
N GLY A 177 -2.70 -7.68 -7.54
CA GLY A 177 -3.58 -8.85 -7.74
C GLY A 177 -3.56 -9.89 -6.61
N GLY A 178 -3.26 -9.48 -5.37
CA GLY A 178 -3.10 -10.38 -4.22
C GLY A 178 -1.71 -11.00 -4.06
N GLN A 179 -0.81 -10.82 -5.02
CA GLN A 179 0.60 -11.18 -4.87
C GLN A 179 1.36 -10.08 -4.15
N ARG A 180 2.26 -10.45 -3.25
CA ARG A 180 3.09 -9.54 -2.46
C ARG A 180 4.57 -9.89 -2.63
N THR A 181 5.41 -8.87 -2.74
CA THR A 181 6.87 -9.01 -2.63
C THR A 181 7.45 -7.89 -1.79
N THR A 182 8.62 -8.14 -1.18
CA THR A 182 9.37 -7.16 -0.38
C THR A 182 10.66 -6.77 -1.09
N LEU A 183 10.94 -5.48 -1.22
CA LEU A 183 12.10 -5.01 -1.98
C LEU A 183 13.45 -5.47 -1.40
N GLY A 184 13.54 -5.60 -0.07
CA GLY A 184 14.74 -6.08 0.61
C GLY A 184 15.05 -7.56 0.37
N GLU A 185 14.09 -8.34 -0.14
CA GLU A 185 14.29 -9.73 -0.54
C GLU A 185 14.75 -9.83 -2.01
N LEU A 186 14.39 -8.83 -2.83
CA LEU A 186 14.70 -8.80 -4.26
C LEU A 186 16.07 -8.20 -4.56
N ALA A 187 16.52 -7.23 -3.77
CA ALA A 187 17.76 -6.50 -4.04
C ALA A 187 18.45 -6.04 -2.76
N ALA A 188 19.76 -5.82 -2.87
CA ALA A 188 20.58 -5.35 -1.76
C ALA A 188 20.17 -3.94 -1.29
N TYR A 189 20.45 -3.63 -0.03
CA TYR A 189 20.27 -2.29 0.53
C TYR A 189 20.91 -1.21 -0.36
N GLY A 190 20.17 -0.11 -0.57
CA GLY A 190 20.62 1.03 -1.35
C GLY A 190 20.55 0.83 -2.86
N ARG A 191 20.14 -0.35 -3.35
CA ARG A 191 19.88 -0.56 -4.77
C ARG A 191 18.73 0.34 -5.24
N ARG A 192 18.77 0.80 -6.49
CA ARG A 192 17.60 1.46 -7.09
C ARG A 192 16.81 0.45 -7.90
N VAL A 193 15.52 0.42 -7.64
CA VAL A 193 14.58 -0.41 -8.37
C VAL A 193 13.49 0.48 -8.98
N ALA A 194 12.88 0.03 -10.06
CA ALA A 194 11.72 0.67 -10.65
C ALA A 194 10.53 -0.28 -10.66
N LEU A 195 9.37 0.22 -10.23
CA LEU A 195 8.09 -0.40 -10.47
C LEU A 195 7.54 0.13 -11.80
N GLU A 196 7.32 -0.76 -12.76
CA GLU A 196 6.89 -0.41 -14.12
C GLU A 196 5.71 -1.31 -14.56
N VAL A 197 4.87 -0.78 -15.46
CA VAL A 197 3.88 -1.58 -16.19
C VAL A 197 4.50 -2.02 -17.51
N ARG A 198 4.35 -3.30 -17.87
CA ARG A 198 4.84 -3.88 -19.13
C ARG A 198 3.77 -4.76 -19.78
N PRO A 199 3.71 -4.83 -21.12
CA PRO A 199 2.93 -5.84 -21.82
C PRO A 199 3.59 -7.21 -21.67
#